data_AF-A0A7Y5E7Z9-F1
#
_entry.id   AF-A0A7Y5E7Z9-F1
#
_cell.length_a   1.000
_cell.length_b   1.000
_cell.length_c   1.000
_cell.angle_alpha   90.00
_cell.angle_beta   90.00
_cell.angle_gamma   90.00
#
_symmetry.space_group_name_H-M   'P 1'
#
loop_
_entity.id
_entity.type
_entity.pdbx_description
1 polymer ?
#
loop_
_entity_poly.entity_id
_entity_poly.type
_entity_poly.pdbx_seq_one_letter_code
_entity_poly.pdbx_strand_id
1 'polypeptide(L)'
;MMKKAILLLSVLVFSLVRNQAQTVTDYDGNVYDTVTIGTQVWMKQNLHVTHYNNGIPIPTVTDFSIWSTLTTGARCYYNNDSATYDSIYGALYNWYSVVDENLICPTAWHVPTNTEWQEVEAYLGGAMIAGGKMKEAGTTHWKSPNTGATNSTGFTGLPGGARDPGIDYRTMTENGLWWTAKSYNGTMAWSVYMWYLFAGIDHNPTDKNFGASIRCIKDAETGLGEINKLEKVKLYPNPAKAVVTIENPYNQQLEIHIYNILADCVLHACFDGLVNEIDIRSLSKGTYEVIIICKEGTTRRTLIKQ
;
A
#
# COMPACT_ATOMS: atom_id res chain seq x y z
N MET A 1 32.33 1.08 -55.09
CA MET A 1 31.88 0.39 -53.86
C MET A 1 32.01 1.34 -52.69
N MET A 2 30.93 1.99 -52.24
CA MET A 2 30.87 2.69 -50.95
C MET A 2 29.47 2.48 -50.39
N LYS A 3 29.34 1.56 -49.43
CA LYS A 3 28.10 1.35 -48.67
C LYS A 3 28.03 2.45 -47.61
N LYS A 4 27.01 3.31 -47.69
CA LYS A 4 26.68 4.27 -46.63
C LYS A 4 26.03 3.51 -45.48
N ALA A 5 26.72 3.42 -44.35
CA ALA A 5 26.14 2.93 -43.10
C ALA A 5 25.37 4.08 -42.44
N ILE A 6 24.05 3.93 -42.33
CA ILE A 6 23.20 4.83 -41.56
C ILE A 6 23.28 4.35 -40.11
N LEU A 7 23.95 5.11 -39.26
CA LEU A 7 24.01 4.87 -37.82
C LEU A 7 22.73 5.45 -37.18
N LEU A 8 21.75 4.60 -36.90
CA LEU A 8 20.60 4.95 -36.08
C LEU A 8 21.06 5.10 -34.63
N LEU A 9 21.20 6.34 -34.17
CA LEU A 9 21.37 6.66 -32.75
C LEU A 9 20.00 6.49 -32.08
N SER A 10 19.72 5.32 -31.52
CA SER A 10 18.62 5.14 -30.59
C SER A 10 18.98 5.87 -29.29
N VAL A 11 18.41 7.05 -29.10
CA VAL A 11 18.43 7.72 -27.80
C VAL A 11 17.49 6.93 -26.88
N LEU A 12 18.05 5.92 -26.21
CA LEU A 12 17.47 5.31 -25.03
C LEU A 12 17.43 6.40 -23.96
N VAL A 13 16.31 7.10 -23.86
CA VAL A 13 15.95 7.85 -22.67
C VAL A 13 15.74 6.79 -21.58
N PHE A 14 16.83 6.35 -20.95
CA PHE A 14 16.74 5.81 -19.60
C PHE A 14 16.21 6.95 -18.76
N SER A 15 14.92 6.90 -18.46
CA SER A 15 14.38 7.58 -17.30
C SER A 15 15.26 7.17 -16.12
N LEU A 16 16.10 8.09 -15.69
CA LEU A 16 16.69 8.07 -14.36
C LEU A 16 15.50 8.11 -13.41
N VAL A 17 14.92 6.95 -13.09
CA VAL A 17 14.20 6.79 -11.85
C VAL A 17 15.25 7.07 -10.80
N ARG A 18 15.27 8.32 -10.32
CA ARG A 18 15.98 8.68 -9.10
C ARG A 18 15.49 7.69 -8.06
N ASN A 19 16.34 6.76 -7.69
CA ASN A 19 16.13 5.81 -6.61
C ASN A 19 16.23 6.60 -5.30
N GLN A 20 15.32 7.56 -5.11
CA GLN A 20 15.13 8.22 -3.84
C GLN A 20 14.53 7.14 -2.94
N ALA A 21 15.10 6.93 -1.75
CA ALA A 21 14.47 6.10 -0.74
C ALA A 21 13.05 6.61 -0.56
N GLN A 22 12.07 5.81 -0.97
CA GLN A 22 10.67 6.19 -0.84
C GLN A 22 10.33 6.06 0.63
N THR A 23 10.05 7.19 1.26
CA THR A 23 9.58 7.25 2.63
C THR A 23 8.11 7.65 2.67
N VAL A 24 7.48 7.39 3.80
CA VAL A 24 6.14 7.89 4.14
C VAL A 24 6.22 8.54 5.52
N THR A 25 5.48 9.62 5.70
CA THR A 25 5.39 10.34 6.98
C THR A 25 3.97 10.25 7.52
N ASP A 26 3.83 9.90 8.79
CA ASP A 26 2.55 9.88 9.47
C ASP A 26 2.15 11.27 10.02
N TYR A 27 1.02 11.33 10.73
CA TYR A 27 0.53 12.56 11.35
C TYR A 27 1.52 13.14 12.37
N ASP A 28 2.24 12.29 13.11
CA ASP A 28 3.15 12.69 14.18
C ASP A 28 4.52 13.15 13.66
N GLY A 29 4.74 13.08 12.34
CA GLY A 29 6.02 13.41 11.72
C GLY A 29 7.03 12.26 11.76
N ASN A 30 6.62 11.05 12.13
CA ASN A 30 7.50 9.90 12.05
C ASN A 30 7.71 9.51 10.58
N VAL A 31 8.96 9.24 10.21
CA VAL A 31 9.34 8.92 8.84
C VAL A 31 9.69 7.44 8.75
N TYR A 32 8.97 6.72 7.89
CA TYR A 32 9.16 5.29 7.66
C TYR A 32 9.76 5.07 6.28
N ASP A 33 10.76 4.21 6.20
CA ASP A 33 11.25 3.73 4.91
C ASP A 33 10.25 2.74 4.32
N THR A 34 10.29 2.60 3.00
CA THR A 34 9.42 1.65 2.28
C THR A 34 10.24 0.65 1.47
N VAL A 35 9.60 -0.46 1.13
CA VAL A 35 10.18 -1.52 0.30
C VAL A 35 9.14 -2.08 -0.65
N THR A 36 9.52 -2.25 -1.91
CA THR A 36 8.68 -2.90 -2.91
C THR A 36 8.93 -4.41 -2.87
N ILE A 37 7.87 -5.20 -2.69
CA ILE A 37 7.91 -6.66 -2.69
C ILE A 37 6.84 -7.13 -3.68
N GLY A 38 7.27 -7.71 -4.79
CA GLY A 38 6.38 -7.97 -5.92
C GLY A 38 5.79 -6.68 -6.47
N THR A 39 4.48 -6.56 -6.45
CA THR A 39 3.73 -5.36 -6.88
C THR A 39 3.33 -4.45 -5.73
N GLN A 40 3.63 -4.84 -4.49
CA GLN A 40 3.17 -4.15 -3.29
C GLN A 40 4.29 -3.30 -2.70
N VAL A 41 3.94 -2.14 -2.12
CA VAL A 41 4.88 -1.27 -1.41
C VAL A 41 4.54 -1.28 0.08
N TRP A 42 5.47 -1.75 0.90
CA TRP A 42 5.31 -1.96 2.33
C TRP A 42 6.15 -0.96 3.12
N MET A 43 5.69 -0.54 4.29
CA MET A 43 6.57 0.07 5.29
C MET A 43 7.60 -0.94 5.78
N LYS A 44 8.84 -0.50 6.04
CA LYS A 44 9.89 -1.34 6.63
C LYS A 44 9.80 -1.39 8.15
N GLN A 45 9.46 -0.28 8.79
CA GLN A 45 9.29 -0.20 10.24
C GLN A 45 7.81 -0.41 10.61
N ASN A 46 7.56 -0.85 11.85
CA ASN A 46 6.20 -0.88 12.40
C ASN A 46 5.77 0.53 12.81
N LEU A 47 4.47 0.80 12.81
CA LEU A 47 3.94 2.08 13.26
C LEU A 47 4.26 2.35 14.74
N HIS A 48 4.54 3.62 15.04
CA HIS A 48 4.60 4.14 16.40
C HIS A 48 3.85 5.48 16.56
N VAL A 49 2.81 5.65 15.75
CA VAL A 49 1.87 6.75 15.88
C VAL A 49 1.27 6.85 17.28
N THR A 50 1.14 8.09 17.72
CA THR A 50 0.44 8.53 18.92
C THR A 50 -0.90 9.16 18.61
N HIS A 51 -1.14 9.55 17.35
CA HIS A 51 -2.42 10.04 16.84
C HIS A 51 -2.89 9.23 15.63
N TYR A 52 -4.21 9.16 15.45
CA TYR A 52 -4.80 8.77 14.17
C TYR A 52 -4.44 9.80 13.09
N ASN A 53 -4.67 9.46 11.83
CA ASN A 53 -4.29 10.27 10.66
C ASN A 53 -4.97 11.66 10.62
N ASN A 54 -6.08 11.83 11.34
CA ASN A 54 -6.75 13.12 11.50
C ASN A 54 -6.30 13.94 12.72
N GLY A 55 -5.33 13.43 13.49
CA GLY A 55 -4.80 14.09 14.68
C GLY A 55 -5.52 13.81 15.99
N ILE A 56 -6.51 12.89 16.01
CA ILE A 56 -7.11 12.46 17.27
C ILE A 56 -6.12 11.55 18.02
N PRO A 57 -5.82 11.82 19.31
CA PRO A 57 -4.90 10.99 20.07
C PRO A 57 -5.40 9.55 20.23
N ILE A 58 -4.48 8.59 20.08
CA ILE A 58 -4.72 7.20 20.43
C ILE A 58 -4.36 7.01 21.90
N PRO A 59 -5.31 6.64 22.78
CA PRO A 59 -5.06 6.48 24.21
C PRO A 59 -3.91 5.51 24.49
N THR A 60 -2.95 5.94 25.31
CA THR A 60 -1.93 5.04 25.86
C THR A 60 -2.48 4.40 27.13
N VAL A 61 -2.66 3.08 27.13
CA VAL A 61 -3.24 2.34 28.25
C VAL A 61 -2.24 1.30 28.75
N THR A 62 -1.70 1.53 29.94
CA THR A 62 -0.67 0.67 30.56
C THR A 62 -1.24 -0.32 31.57
N ASP A 63 -2.42 -0.04 32.11
CA ASP A 63 -3.11 -0.89 33.08
C ASP A 63 -3.69 -2.15 32.40
N PHE A 64 -3.36 -3.30 32.96
CA PHE A 64 -3.76 -4.61 32.45
C PHE A 64 -5.28 -4.85 32.50
N SER A 65 -5.90 -4.52 33.61
CA SER A 65 -7.33 -4.74 33.82
C SER A 65 -8.18 -3.82 32.93
N ILE A 66 -7.71 -2.59 32.68
CA ILE A 66 -8.36 -1.69 31.73
C ILE A 66 -8.16 -2.23 30.30
N TRP A 67 -6.91 -2.49 29.89
CA TRP A 67 -6.58 -2.93 28.53
C TRP A 67 -7.41 -4.13 28.06
N SER A 68 -7.51 -5.15 28.91
CA SER A 68 -8.20 -6.42 28.62
C SER A 68 -9.72 -6.28 28.37
N THR A 69 -10.32 -5.14 28.71
CA THR A 69 -11.77 -4.90 28.57
C THR A 69 -12.12 -3.83 27.53
N LEU A 70 -11.12 -3.22 26.90
CA LEU A 70 -11.33 -2.13 25.95
C LEU A 70 -12.14 -2.58 24.73
N THR A 71 -13.05 -1.72 24.28
CA THR A 71 -13.77 -1.85 23.01
C THR A 71 -13.49 -0.69 22.07
N THR A 72 -12.48 0.12 22.41
CA THR A 72 -12.02 1.30 21.67
C THR A 72 -10.52 1.19 21.39
N GLY A 73 -10.04 1.94 20.40
CA GLY A 73 -8.62 1.96 20.05
C GLY A 73 -7.74 2.35 21.23
N ALA A 74 -6.61 1.65 21.37
CA ALA A 74 -5.58 1.95 22.36
C ALA A 74 -4.22 1.41 21.91
N ARG A 75 -3.18 2.04 22.45
CA ARG A 75 -1.79 1.67 22.23
C ARG A 75 -1.01 1.50 23.53
N CYS A 76 0.09 0.76 23.47
CA CYS A 76 1.12 0.72 24.49
C CYS A 76 2.47 0.40 23.84
N TYR A 77 3.54 0.44 24.63
CA TYR A 77 4.82 -0.16 24.26
C TYR A 77 4.99 -1.47 25.01
N TYR A 78 5.83 -2.36 24.50
CA TYR A 78 6.15 -3.58 25.21
C TYR A 78 6.67 -3.26 26.62
N ASN A 79 6.21 -3.98 27.65
CA ASN A 79 6.50 -3.69 29.06
C ASN A 79 6.21 -2.25 29.52
N ASN A 80 5.38 -1.49 28.80
CA ASN A 80 5.16 -0.06 29.01
C ASN A 80 6.44 0.79 28.99
N ASP A 81 7.47 0.35 28.25
CA ASP A 81 8.77 1.01 28.17
C ASP A 81 9.04 1.54 26.75
N SER A 82 8.67 2.80 26.51
CA SER A 82 8.94 3.44 25.22
C SER A 82 10.43 3.69 24.98
N ALA A 83 11.21 3.96 26.03
CA ALA A 83 12.62 4.30 25.91
C ALA A 83 13.43 3.14 25.31
N THR A 84 13.07 1.91 25.69
CA THR A 84 13.73 0.70 25.18
C THR A 84 13.13 0.21 23.87
N TYR A 85 11.80 0.21 23.73
CA TYR A 85 11.14 -0.57 22.67
C TYR A 85 10.64 0.25 21.48
N ASP A 86 10.34 1.53 21.63
CA ASP A 86 9.68 2.34 20.60
C ASP A 86 10.50 2.40 19.30
N SER A 87 11.74 2.91 19.38
CA SER A 87 12.60 3.11 18.21
C SER A 87 12.97 1.82 17.45
N ILE A 88 12.81 0.65 18.08
CA ILE A 88 13.20 -0.65 17.51
C ILE A 88 11.97 -1.38 16.97
N TYR A 89 10.91 -1.49 17.77
CA TYR A 89 9.77 -2.36 17.48
C TYR A 89 8.48 -1.62 17.14
N GLY A 90 8.43 -0.32 17.40
CA GLY A 90 7.23 0.50 17.35
C GLY A 90 6.29 0.26 18.52
N ALA A 91 5.05 0.74 18.38
CA ALA A 91 4.01 0.56 19.38
C ALA A 91 3.15 -0.68 19.10
N LEU A 92 2.47 -1.15 20.14
CA LEU A 92 1.50 -2.22 20.10
C LEU A 92 0.10 -1.62 20.20
N TYR A 93 -0.77 -1.98 19.26
CA TYR A 93 -2.14 -1.46 19.16
C TYR A 93 -3.13 -2.59 19.31
N ASN A 94 -4.26 -2.33 19.97
CA ASN A 94 -5.39 -3.26 19.88
C ASN A 94 -6.05 -3.21 18.50
N TRP A 95 -6.87 -4.21 18.18
CA TRP A 95 -7.49 -4.26 16.86
C TRP A 95 -8.53 -3.15 16.65
N TYR A 96 -9.08 -2.58 17.72
CA TYR A 96 -10.00 -1.45 17.60
C TYR A 96 -9.32 -0.21 17.00
N SER A 97 -8.02 -0.02 17.21
CA SER A 97 -7.24 1.03 16.53
C SER A 97 -7.07 0.78 15.03
N VAL A 98 -7.14 -0.47 14.57
CA VAL A 98 -7.00 -0.84 13.15
C VAL A 98 -8.23 -0.41 12.35
N VAL A 99 -9.42 -0.52 12.94
CA VAL A 99 -10.71 -0.27 12.27
C VAL A 99 -11.39 1.02 12.71
N ASP A 100 -10.67 1.86 13.46
CA ASP A 100 -11.16 3.17 13.84
C ASP A 100 -11.41 4.03 12.59
N GLU A 101 -12.53 4.75 12.56
CA GLU A 101 -12.93 5.60 11.44
C GLU A 101 -11.92 6.73 11.16
N ASN A 102 -11.11 7.08 12.16
CA ASN A 102 -10.09 8.12 12.07
C ASN A 102 -8.81 7.70 11.33
N LEU A 103 -8.69 6.40 11.00
CA LEU A 103 -7.61 5.76 10.26
C LEU A 103 -6.23 5.86 10.95
N ILE A 104 -5.56 4.73 11.14
CA ILE A 104 -4.27 4.70 11.82
C ILE A 104 -3.06 4.88 10.90
N CYS A 105 -3.20 4.50 9.62
CA CYS A 105 -2.14 4.63 8.64
C CYS A 105 -2.10 6.03 8.01
N PRO A 106 -0.94 6.48 7.51
CA PRO A 106 -0.82 7.72 6.76
C PRO A 106 -1.75 7.75 5.54
N THR A 107 -2.07 8.94 5.06
CA THR A 107 -2.85 9.12 3.82
C THR A 107 -2.23 8.35 2.65
N ALA A 108 -3.07 7.64 1.87
CA ALA A 108 -2.70 6.73 0.78
C ALA A 108 -1.98 5.44 1.22
N TRP A 109 -2.10 5.09 2.51
CA TRP A 109 -1.64 3.84 3.09
C TRP A 109 -2.74 3.26 3.97
N HIS A 110 -2.76 1.94 4.12
CA HIS A 110 -3.74 1.27 4.97
C HIS A 110 -3.13 0.06 5.69
N VAL A 111 -3.87 -0.44 6.69
CA VAL A 111 -3.51 -1.70 7.37
C VAL A 111 -3.80 -2.85 6.42
N PRO A 112 -2.82 -3.72 6.11
CA PRO A 112 -2.99 -4.75 5.11
C PRO A 112 -4.15 -5.70 5.42
N THR A 113 -4.84 -6.13 4.37
CA THR A 113 -5.80 -7.22 4.43
C THR A 113 -5.10 -8.58 4.43
N ASN A 114 -5.82 -9.65 4.78
CA ASN A 114 -5.27 -11.01 4.61
C ASN A 114 -4.92 -11.32 3.15
N THR A 115 -5.65 -10.77 2.18
CA THR A 115 -5.41 -11.02 0.76
C THR A 115 -4.07 -10.42 0.33
N GLU A 116 -3.74 -9.21 0.77
CA GLU A 116 -2.46 -8.57 0.44
C GLU A 116 -1.27 -9.32 1.05
N TRP A 117 -1.41 -9.83 2.28
CA TRP A 117 -0.44 -10.75 2.87
C TRP A 117 -0.28 -12.04 2.04
N GLN A 118 -1.38 -12.66 1.62
CA GLN A 118 -1.34 -13.86 0.80
C GLN A 118 -0.71 -13.63 -0.58
N GLU A 119 -0.90 -12.45 -1.16
CA GLU A 119 -0.27 -12.06 -2.43
C GLU A 119 1.27 -11.95 -2.30
N VAL A 120 1.77 -11.30 -1.24
CA VAL A 120 3.22 -11.25 -1.01
C VAL A 120 3.77 -12.64 -0.69
N GLU A 121 3.04 -13.47 0.05
CA GLU A 121 3.42 -14.86 0.28
C GLU A 121 3.54 -15.66 -1.02
N ALA A 122 2.56 -15.54 -1.90
CA ALA A 122 2.56 -16.21 -3.20
C ALA A 122 3.76 -15.75 -4.04
N TYR A 123 4.04 -14.44 -4.08
CA TYR A 123 5.23 -13.89 -4.73
C TYR A 123 6.53 -14.46 -4.15
N LEU A 124 6.57 -14.71 -2.84
CA LEU A 124 7.72 -15.26 -2.14
C LEU A 124 7.85 -16.79 -2.22
N GLY A 125 6.97 -17.48 -2.94
CA GLY A 125 7.00 -18.92 -3.13
C GLY A 125 6.20 -19.71 -2.09
N GLY A 126 5.24 -19.06 -1.43
CA GLY A 126 4.26 -19.66 -0.54
C GLY A 126 4.53 -19.46 0.95
N ALA A 127 3.47 -19.60 1.75
CA ALA A 127 3.46 -19.33 3.19
C ALA A 127 4.56 -20.07 3.97
N MET A 128 4.94 -21.28 3.55
CA MET A 128 5.92 -22.13 4.25
C MET A 128 7.36 -21.57 4.27
N ILE A 129 7.67 -20.63 3.39
CA ILE A 129 9.02 -20.02 3.26
C ILE A 129 9.01 -18.49 3.28
N ALA A 130 7.84 -17.87 3.11
CA ALA A 130 7.70 -16.42 3.05
C ALA A 130 8.18 -15.74 4.34
N GLY A 131 7.83 -16.29 5.51
CA GLY A 131 8.24 -15.74 6.81
C GLY A 131 9.76 -15.59 6.95
N GLY A 132 10.53 -16.62 6.55
CA GLY A 132 11.99 -16.58 6.57
C GLY A 132 12.56 -15.49 5.65
N LYS A 133 11.97 -15.31 4.47
CA LYS A 133 12.39 -14.25 3.53
C LYS A 133 12.07 -12.84 4.06
N MET A 134 11.09 -12.71 4.94
CA MET A 134 10.60 -11.42 5.47
C MET A 134 11.19 -11.05 6.83
N LYS A 135 11.53 -12.02 7.69
CA LYS A 135 12.18 -11.76 8.98
C LYS A 135 13.55 -11.12 8.82
N GLU A 136 13.93 -10.27 9.78
CA GLU A 136 15.33 -9.85 9.95
C GLU A 136 16.26 -11.07 9.95
N ALA A 137 17.37 -10.97 9.22
CA ALA A 137 18.36 -12.04 9.14
C ALA A 137 19.22 -12.10 10.40
N GLY A 138 19.65 -13.31 10.78
CA GLY A 138 20.45 -13.53 11.99
C GLY A 138 19.61 -13.48 13.26
N THR A 139 20.24 -13.18 14.39
CA THR A 139 19.65 -13.28 15.73
C THR A 139 19.92 -12.03 16.57
N THR A 140 20.00 -10.86 15.93
CA THR A 140 20.20 -9.59 16.64
C THR A 140 19.01 -9.32 17.54
N HIS A 141 17.80 -9.37 16.97
CA HIS A 141 16.55 -9.23 17.73
C HIS A 141 15.81 -10.57 17.89
N TRP A 142 15.92 -11.46 16.91
CA TRP A 142 15.29 -12.78 16.97
C TRP A 142 16.05 -13.74 17.86
N LYS A 143 15.30 -14.51 18.66
CA LYS A 143 15.81 -15.66 19.39
C LYS A 143 16.36 -16.70 18.41
N SER A 144 17.51 -17.28 18.76
CA SER A 144 18.08 -18.42 18.01
C SER A 144 17.10 -19.62 18.02
N PRO A 145 16.89 -20.30 16.88
CA PRO A 145 17.71 -20.26 15.66
C PRO A 145 17.27 -19.26 14.57
N ASN A 146 16.15 -18.56 14.74
CA ASN A 146 15.51 -17.75 13.70
C ASN A 146 15.43 -18.48 12.34
N THR A 147 14.85 -19.68 12.36
CA THR A 147 14.86 -20.65 11.25
C THR A 147 14.47 -20.00 9.91
N GLY A 148 15.33 -20.20 8.91
CA GLY A 148 15.11 -19.78 7.53
C GLY A 148 15.16 -18.27 7.29
N ALA A 149 15.53 -17.46 8.28
CA ALA A 149 15.53 -16.01 8.14
C ALA A 149 16.66 -15.50 7.25
N THR A 150 16.30 -14.81 6.16
CA THR A 150 17.25 -14.25 5.19
C THR A 150 17.08 -12.75 4.95
N ASN A 151 15.92 -12.19 5.33
CA ASN A 151 15.52 -10.82 4.99
C ASN A 151 15.70 -10.47 3.50
N SER A 152 15.60 -11.45 2.59
CA SER A 152 15.88 -11.23 1.17
C SER A 152 14.93 -10.24 0.50
N THR A 153 13.79 -9.92 1.13
CA THR A 153 12.84 -8.93 0.63
C THR A 153 13.12 -7.51 1.10
N GLY A 154 13.93 -7.31 2.14
CA GLY A 154 14.08 -6.03 2.82
C GLY A 154 12.91 -5.65 3.73
N PHE A 155 11.89 -6.50 3.88
CA PHE A 155 10.77 -6.28 4.81
C PHE A 155 11.27 -6.05 6.23
N THR A 156 12.26 -6.82 6.69
CA THR A 156 12.88 -6.66 8.01
C THR A 156 11.84 -6.79 9.14
N GLY A 157 11.11 -7.90 9.16
CA GLY A 157 10.17 -8.22 10.24
C GLY A 157 10.91 -8.46 11.55
N LEU A 158 10.50 -7.76 12.61
CA LEU A 158 11.12 -7.82 13.93
C LEU A 158 10.21 -8.49 14.97
N PRO A 159 10.77 -9.17 15.99
CA PRO A 159 10.02 -9.92 16.98
C PRO A 159 9.62 -9.06 18.19
N GLY A 160 8.79 -8.05 17.95
CA GLY A 160 8.37 -7.06 18.97
C GLY A 160 7.48 -7.60 20.09
N GLY A 161 7.13 -8.90 20.06
CA GLY A 161 6.21 -9.50 21.01
C GLY A 161 4.78 -8.98 20.88
N ALA A 162 3.99 -9.14 21.93
CA ALA A 162 2.61 -8.69 21.98
C ALA A 162 2.17 -8.32 23.41
N ARG A 163 1.14 -7.49 23.49
CA ARG A 163 0.35 -7.26 24.71
C ARG A 163 -0.78 -8.29 24.72
N ASP A 164 -0.86 -9.08 25.77
CA ASP A 164 -1.80 -10.18 25.89
C ASP A 164 -2.88 -9.82 26.92
N PRO A 165 -4.19 -9.88 26.58
CA PRO A 165 -5.26 -9.51 27.50
C PRO A 165 -5.44 -10.50 28.67
N GLY A 166 -4.81 -11.68 28.64
CA GLY A 166 -4.86 -12.69 29.70
C GLY A 166 -3.61 -12.74 30.59
N ILE A 167 -2.43 -12.35 30.07
CA ILE A 167 -1.15 -12.49 30.79
C ILE A 167 -0.19 -11.30 30.68
N ASP A 168 -0.67 -10.13 30.25
CA ASP A 168 0.06 -8.86 30.19
C ASP A 168 0.95 -8.69 28.94
N TYR A 169 2.14 -9.30 28.92
CA TYR A 169 3.06 -9.23 27.76
C TYR A 169 3.67 -10.59 27.47
N ARG A 170 3.93 -10.89 26.19
CA ARG A 170 4.56 -12.16 25.82
C ARG A 170 5.40 -12.12 24.56
N THR A 171 6.25 -13.13 24.44
CA THR A 171 6.93 -13.54 23.19
C THR A 171 7.85 -12.51 22.55
N MET A 172 8.36 -11.55 23.32
CA MET A 172 9.46 -10.68 22.88
C MET A 172 10.64 -11.54 22.43
N THR A 173 11.30 -11.15 21.33
CA THR A 173 12.36 -11.91 20.63
C THR A 173 11.93 -13.21 19.95
N GLU A 174 10.77 -13.78 20.29
CA GLU A 174 10.33 -15.07 19.75
C GLU A 174 9.43 -14.90 18.52
N ASN A 175 8.58 -13.88 18.54
CA ASN A 175 7.47 -13.73 17.60
C ASN A 175 7.33 -12.30 17.10
N GLY A 176 7.06 -12.16 15.80
CA GLY A 176 6.46 -10.97 15.22
C GLY A 176 4.98 -11.22 15.00
N LEU A 177 4.13 -10.28 15.44
CA LEU A 177 2.69 -10.34 15.30
C LEU A 177 2.18 -9.02 14.72
N TRP A 178 1.50 -9.10 13.57
CA TRP A 178 0.94 -7.95 12.88
C TRP A 178 -0.55 -8.08 12.70
N TRP A 179 -1.29 -7.00 12.93
CA TRP A 179 -2.71 -6.97 12.61
C TRP A 179 -2.98 -6.99 11.10
N THR A 180 -4.09 -7.61 10.72
CA THR A 180 -4.73 -7.32 9.42
C THR A 180 -6.00 -6.49 9.65
N ALA A 181 -6.48 -5.82 8.61
CA ALA A 181 -7.74 -5.07 8.66
C ALA A 181 -9.00 -5.96 8.76
N LYS A 182 -8.87 -7.29 8.73
CA LYS A 182 -10.01 -8.21 8.59
C LYS A 182 -10.51 -8.73 9.94
N SER A 183 -11.77 -8.42 10.27
CA SER A 183 -12.47 -9.07 11.38
C SER A 183 -12.65 -10.56 11.11
N TYR A 184 -12.50 -11.40 12.13
CA TYR A 184 -12.84 -12.83 12.05
C TYR A 184 -14.26 -13.06 12.57
N ASN A 185 -14.58 -12.53 13.75
CA ASN A 185 -15.92 -12.55 14.35
C ASN A 185 -16.09 -11.36 15.33
N GLY A 186 -17.06 -11.44 16.25
CA GLY A 186 -17.32 -10.39 17.23
C GLY A 186 -16.12 -10.06 18.13
N THR A 187 -15.37 -11.07 18.57
CA THR A 187 -14.29 -10.94 19.56
C THR A 187 -12.88 -11.10 18.99
N MET A 188 -12.76 -11.65 17.78
CA MET A 188 -11.47 -11.96 17.16
C MET A 188 -11.30 -11.26 15.82
N ALA A 189 -10.06 -10.97 15.47
CA ALA A 189 -9.62 -10.48 14.19
C ALA A 189 -8.45 -11.28 13.65
N TRP A 190 -8.19 -11.20 12.36
CA TRP A 190 -7.04 -11.87 11.77
C TRP A 190 -5.76 -11.12 12.09
N SER A 191 -4.74 -11.89 12.47
CA SER A 191 -3.36 -11.44 12.58
C SER A 191 -2.47 -12.31 11.71
N VAL A 192 -1.29 -11.78 11.42
CA VAL A 192 -0.20 -12.47 10.74
C VAL A 192 0.95 -12.64 11.72
N TYR A 193 1.52 -13.83 11.73
CA TYR A 193 2.47 -14.27 12.73
C TYR A 193 3.70 -14.92 12.10
N MET A 194 4.88 -14.58 12.61
CA MET A 194 6.14 -15.22 12.25
C MET A 194 6.87 -15.68 13.51
N TRP A 195 7.32 -16.94 13.52
CA TRP A 195 7.96 -17.58 14.67
C TRP A 195 9.46 -17.78 14.48
N TYR A 196 10.25 -17.67 15.56
CA TYR A 196 11.69 -17.91 15.51
C TYR A 196 12.06 -19.36 15.13
N LEU A 197 11.22 -20.37 15.39
CA LEU A 197 11.51 -21.78 15.04
C LEU A 197 11.09 -22.17 13.63
N PHE A 198 10.37 -21.31 12.91
CA PHE A 198 9.81 -21.65 11.62
C PHE A 198 10.14 -20.62 10.53
N ALA A 199 10.26 -21.09 9.30
CA ALA A 199 10.49 -20.24 8.13
C ALA A 199 9.17 -19.76 7.49
N GLY A 200 8.04 -20.26 7.96
CA GLY A 200 6.74 -19.88 7.43
C GLY A 200 6.14 -18.66 8.11
N ILE A 201 4.99 -18.28 7.57
CA ILE A 201 4.10 -17.25 8.07
C ILE A 201 2.72 -17.88 8.28
N ASP A 202 2.08 -17.56 9.40
CA ASP A 202 0.75 -18.08 9.75
C ASP A 202 -0.26 -16.95 9.88
N HIS A 203 -1.50 -17.24 9.49
CA HIS A 203 -2.66 -16.38 9.73
C HIS A 203 -3.53 -16.98 10.81
N ASN A 204 -3.76 -16.25 11.90
CA ASN A 204 -4.53 -16.76 13.04
C ASN A 204 -5.62 -15.78 13.48
N PRO A 205 -6.82 -16.26 13.83
CA PRO A 205 -7.75 -15.47 14.61
C PRO A 205 -7.11 -15.16 15.97
N THR A 206 -7.04 -13.88 16.32
CA THR A 206 -6.49 -13.36 17.57
C THR A 206 -7.54 -12.48 18.23
N ASP A 207 -7.65 -12.55 19.55
CA ASP A 207 -8.57 -11.71 20.32
C ASP A 207 -8.28 -10.22 20.03
N LYS A 208 -9.32 -9.42 19.77
CA LYS A 208 -9.22 -8.00 19.39
C LYS A 208 -8.54 -7.15 20.47
N ASN A 209 -8.49 -7.62 21.71
CA ASN A 209 -7.78 -6.98 22.82
C ASN A 209 -6.29 -7.32 22.87
N PHE A 210 -5.72 -8.14 21.97
CA PHE A 210 -4.27 -8.21 21.85
C PHE A 210 -3.69 -6.88 21.41
N GLY A 211 -2.56 -6.47 21.95
CA GLY A 211 -1.73 -5.43 21.33
C GLY A 211 -0.73 -6.09 20.39
N ALA A 212 -0.83 -5.77 19.11
CA ALA A 212 0.08 -6.26 18.07
C ALA A 212 0.66 -5.08 17.27
N SER A 213 1.74 -5.36 16.52
CA SER A 213 2.32 -4.37 15.64
C SER A 213 1.37 -4.05 14.47
N ILE A 214 1.48 -2.85 13.93
CA ILE A 214 0.85 -2.48 12.66
C ILE A 214 1.95 -2.09 11.69
N ARG A 215 1.81 -2.51 10.43
CA ARG A 215 2.70 -2.11 9.36
C ARG A 215 1.85 -1.86 8.13
N CYS A 216 1.91 -0.63 7.60
CA CYS A 216 1.03 -0.25 6.51
C CYS A 216 1.59 -0.71 5.15
N ILE A 217 0.65 -0.92 4.23
CA ILE A 217 0.90 -1.11 2.80
C ILE A 217 0.36 0.12 2.06
N LYS A 218 1.04 0.55 0.99
CA LYS A 218 0.57 1.66 0.15
C LYS A 218 -0.68 1.21 -0.58
N ASP A 219 -1.67 2.08 -0.65
CA ASP A 219 -2.86 1.84 -1.46
C ASP A 219 -2.43 1.51 -2.89
N ALA A 220 -2.95 0.41 -3.42
CA ALA A 220 -2.76 0.10 -4.82
C ALA A 220 -3.32 1.27 -5.64
N GLU A 221 -2.46 1.88 -6.45
CA GLU A 221 -2.88 2.80 -7.51
C GLU A 221 -3.59 1.95 -8.57
N THR A 222 -4.81 1.54 -8.27
CA THR A 222 -5.62 0.69 -9.14
C THR A 222 -6.01 1.40 -10.43
N GLY A 223 -5.71 2.70 -10.58
CA GLY A 223 -6.36 3.58 -11.53
C GLY A 223 -7.88 3.73 -11.26
N LEU A 224 -8.51 2.83 -10.49
CA LEU A 224 -9.95 2.85 -10.16
C LEU A 224 -10.27 3.95 -9.13
N GLY A 225 -9.37 4.20 -8.18
CA GLY A 225 -9.47 5.36 -7.28
C GLY A 225 -9.34 6.71 -8.01
N GLU A 226 -8.55 6.75 -9.09
CA GLU A 226 -8.44 7.92 -9.97
C GLU A 226 -9.64 8.05 -10.94
N ILE A 227 -10.26 6.93 -11.32
CA ILE A 227 -11.48 6.92 -12.16
C ILE A 227 -12.67 7.56 -11.43
N ASN A 228 -12.85 7.30 -10.13
CA ASN A 228 -13.99 7.83 -9.36
C ASN A 228 -13.95 9.36 -9.20
N LYS A 229 -12.75 9.97 -9.07
CA LYS A 229 -12.63 11.43 -9.05
C LYS A 229 -12.93 12.06 -10.41
N LEU A 230 -12.72 11.35 -11.52
CA LEU A 230 -12.90 11.86 -12.89
C LEU A 230 -14.15 11.34 -13.59
N GLU A 231 -15.09 10.69 -12.90
CA GLU A 231 -16.40 10.27 -13.46
C GLU A 231 -17.15 11.44 -14.12
N LYS A 232 -16.93 12.67 -13.64
CA LYS A 232 -17.57 13.87 -14.18
C LYS A 232 -16.98 14.34 -15.52
N VAL A 233 -15.83 13.82 -15.96
CA VAL A 233 -15.30 14.08 -17.31
C VAL A 233 -16.11 13.27 -18.31
N LYS A 234 -16.85 13.95 -19.19
CA LYS A 234 -17.72 13.32 -20.18
C LYS A 234 -17.09 13.36 -21.57
N LEU A 235 -17.19 12.24 -22.29
CA LEU A 235 -16.92 12.16 -23.73
C LEU A 235 -18.23 11.98 -24.47
N TYR A 236 -18.58 12.92 -25.35
CA TYR A 236 -19.78 12.80 -26.18
C TYR A 236 -19.65 13.54 -27.53
N PRO A 237 -20.40 13.16 -28.57
CA PRO A 237 -21.19 11.93 -28.64
C PRO A 237 -20.27 10.71 -28.59
N ASN A 238 -20.79 9.60 -28.08
CA ASN A 238 -20.11 8.31 -28.15
C ASN A 238 -21.19 7.23 -28.31
N PRO A 239 -21.33 6.61 -29.50
CA PRO A 239 -20.40 6.64 -30.64
C PRO A 239 -20.29 8.00 -31.38
N ALA A 240 -19.14 8.27 -32.01
CA ALA A 240 -18.84 9.51 -32.75
C ALA A 240 -18.38 9.27 -34.20
N LYS A 241 -18.69 10.22 -35.10
CA LYS A 241 -18.30 10.16 -36.53
C LYS A 241 -17.07 11.01 -36.87
N ALA A 242 -16.89 12.15 -36.22
CA ALA A 242 -15.93 13.15 -36.67
C ALA A 242 -15.29 13.93 -35.53
N VAL A 243 -16.08 14.35 -34.54
CA VAL A 243 -15.61 15.14 -33.40
C VAL A 243 -16.15 14.52 -32.12
N VAL A 244 -15.35 14.54 -31.07
CA VAL A 244 -15.74 14.19 -29.70
C VAL A 244 -15.50 15.40 -28.81
N THR A 245 -16.53 15.81 -28.09
CA THR A 245 -16.48 16.83 -27.06
C THR A 245 -16.09 16.22 -25.73
N ILE A 246 -15.25 16.94 -24.99
CA ILE A 246 -14.73 16.58 -23.68
C ILE A 246 -15.08 17.68 -22.69
N GLU A 247 -16.04 17.39 -21.81
CA GLU A 247 -16.39 18.27 -20.70
C GLU A 247 -15.45 18.02 -19.52
N ASN A 248 -14.69 19.05 -19.15
CA ASN A 248 -13.76 19.07 -18.04
C ASN A 248 -14.29 19.97 -16.92
N PRO A 249 -14.96 19.43 -15.89
CA PRO A 249 -15.53 20.25 -14.81
C PRO A 249 -14.48 20.81 -13.85
N TYR A 250 -13.20 20.44 -14.00
CA TYR A 250 -12.12 20.78 -13.07
C TYR A 250 -11.31 22.02 -13.48
N ASN A 251 -11.58 22.60 -14.67
CA ASN A 251 -10.91 23.80 -15.20
C ASN A 251 -9.38 23.77 -15.07
N GLN A 252 -8.81 22.61 -15.40
CA GLN A 252 -7.36 22.35 -15.33
C GLN A 252 -6.89 21.67 -16.62
N GLN A 253 -5.58 21.61 -16.81
CA GLN A 253 -4.99 20.94 -17.96
C GLN A 253 -5.36 19.44 -17.97
N LEU A 254 -5.88 18.98 -19.11
CA LEU A 254 -6.07 17.59 -19.47
C LEU A 254 -5.07 17.20 -20.54
N GLU A 255 -4.41 16.08 -20.35
CA GLU A 255 -3.61 15.39 -21.35
C GLU A 255 -4.36 14.13 -21.80
N ILE A 256 -4.55 13.95 -23.10
CA ILE A 256 -5.42 12.92 -23.65
C ILE A 256 -4.66 12.08 -24.65
N HIS A 257 -4.77 10.77 -24.50
CA HIS A 257 -4.18 9.77 -25.38
C HIS A 257 -5.25 8.80 -25.86
N ILE A 258 -5.33 8.57 -27.16
CA ILE A 258 -6.27 7.62 -27.77
C ILE A 258 -5.47 6.45 -28.33
N TYR A 259 -5.78 5.24 -27.88
CA TYR A 259 -5.13 4.00 -28.26
C TYR A 259 -6.06 3.13 -29.10
N ASN A 260 -5.50 2.50 -30.13
CA ASN A 260 -6.20 1.45 -30.89
C ASN A 260 -6.19 0.10 -30.12
N ILE A 261 -6.82 -0.94 -30.68
CA ILE A 261 -6.88 -2.28 -30.07
C ILE A 261 -5.52 -3.01 -30.00
N LEU A 262 -4.51 -2.50 -30.70
CA LEU A 262 -3.13 -3.01 -30.68
C LEU A 262 -2.26 -2.27 -29.65
N ALA A 263 -2.87 -1.37 -28.86
CA ALA A 263 -2.22 -0.49 -27.89
C ALA A 263 -1.25 0.56 -28.52
N ASP A 264 -1.42 0.90 -29.81
CA ASP A 264 -0.71 2.04 -30.39
C ASP A 264 -1.44 3.34 -30.04
N CYS A 265 -0.71 4.35 -29.55
CA CYS A 265 -1.25 5.70 -29.39
C CYS A 265 -1.43 6.34 -30.77
N VAL A 266 -2.68 6.51 -31.19
CA VAL A 266 -3.05 7.02 -32.52
C VAL A 266 -3.39 8.51 -32.52
N LEU A 267 -3.69 9.08 -31.36
CA LEU A 267 -3.94 10.51 -31.20
C LEU A 267 -3.56 10.96 -29.79
N HIS A 268 -2.90 12.11 -29.70
CA HIS A 268 -2.56 12.77 -28.45
C HIS A 268 -2.94 14.26 -28.51
N ALA A 269 -3.49 14.81 -27.43
CA ALA A 269 -3.88 16.21 -27.33
C ALA A 269 -3.82 16.74 -25.88
N CYS A 270 -3.53 18.03 -25.72
CA CYS A 270 -3.57 18.72 -24.43
C CYS A 270 -4.59 19.88 -24.47
N PHE A 271 -5.33 20.06 -23.38
CA PHE A 271 -6.43 21.02 -23.30
C PHE A 271 -6.50 21.69 -21.92
N ASP A 272 -6.82 22.98 -21.89
CA ASP A 272 -6.91 23.74 -20.64
C ASP A 272 -8.32 24.34 -20.38
N GLY A 273 -9.31 24.00 -21.22
CA GLY A 273 -10.68 24.54 -21.15
C GLY A 273 -11.70 23.63 -20.44
N LEU A 274 -12.85 24.21 -20.08
CA LEU A 274 -14.00 23.48 -19.51
C LEU A 274 -14.69 22.57 -20.54
N VAL A 275 -14.65 22.94 -21.82
CA VAL A 275 -15.23 22.17 -22.93
C VAL A 275 -14.21 22.19 -24.05
N ASN A 276 -13.79 21.02 -24.51
CA ASN A 276 -12.78 20.87 -25.54
C ASN A 276 -13.26 19.90 -26.62
N GLU A 277 -12.69 19.97 -27.82
CA GLU A 277 -13.06 19.11 -28.94
C GLU A 277 -11.83 18.40 -29.52
N ILE A 278 -11.98 17.10 -29.81
CA ILE A 278 -11.00 16.30 -30.53
C ILE A 278 -11.58 15.93 -31.90
N ASP A 279 -10.87 16.25 -32.97
CA ASP A 279 -11.16 15.76 -34.32
C ASP A 279 -10.62 14.33 -34.48
N ILE A 280 -11.54 13.39 -34.73
CA ILE A 280 -11.26 11.96 -34.91
C ILE A 280 -11.55 11.48 -36.34
N ARG A 281 -11.71 12.38 -37.33
CA ARG A 281 -12.01 11.98 -38.72
C ARG A 281 -10.93 11.11 -39.35
N SER A 282 -9.68 11.25 -38.91
CA SER A 282 -8.54 10.45 -39.36
C SER A 282 -8.55 9.02 -38.81
N LEU A 283 -9.28 8.74 -37.74
CA LEU A 283 -9.36 7.41 -37.15
C LEU A 283 -10.22 6.47 -38.00
N SER A 284 -9.78 5.23 -38.14
CA SER A 284 -10.59 4.17 -38.75
C SER A 284 -11.80 3.83 -37.88
N LYS A 285 -12.84 3.24 -38.47
CA LYS A 285 -13.99 2.76 -37.71
C LYS A 285 -13.52 1.68 -36.72
N GLY A 286 -13.98 1.75 -35.47
CA GLY A 286 -13.57 0.79 -34.45
C GLY A 286 -13.71 1.33 -33.03
N THR A 287 -13.20 0.53 -32.10
CA THR A 287 -13.15 0.85 -30.66
C THR A 287 -11.76 1.31 -30.28
N TYR A 288 -11.70 2.36 -29.47
CA TYR A 288 -10.47 2.96 -28.97
C TYR A 288 -10.52 3.11 -27.45
N GLU A 289 -9.37 2.99 -26.79
CA GLU A 289 -9.21 3.36 -25.38
C GLU A 289 -8.74 4.81 -25.31
N VAL A 290 -9.47 5.65 -24.57
CA VAL A 290 -9.11 7.05 -24.32
C VAL A 290 -8.61 7.14 -22.89
N ILE A 291 -7.34 7.50 -22.72
CA ILE A 291 -6.71 7.79 -21.43
C ILE A 291 -6.68 9.31 -21.27
N ILE A 292 -7.22 9.80 -20.17
CA ILE A 292 -7.30 11.22 -19.81
C ILE A 292 -6.51 11.40 -18.52
N ILE A 293 -5.50 12.26 -18.53
CA ILE A 293 -4.56 12.49 -17.43
C ILE A 293 -4.69 13.95 -17.00
N CYS A 294 -4.71 14.20 -15.69
CA CYS A 294 -4.69 15.55 -15.12
C CYS A 294 -4.04 15.52 -13.74
N LYS A 295 -3.96 16.67 -13.06
CA LYS A 295 -3.39 16.76 -11.70
C LYS A 295 -4.14 15.92 -10.65
N GLU A 296 -5.43 15.67 -10.87
CA GLU A 296 -6.27 14.88 -9.95
C GLU A 296 -6.17 13.36 -10.19
N GLY A 297 -5.47 12.93 -11.25
CA GLY A 297 -5.26 11.53 -11.59
C GLY A 297 -5.54 11.22 -13.07
N THR A 298 -5.62 9.93 -13.37
CA THR A 298 -5.87 9.37 -14.70
C THR A 298 -7.20 8.65 -14.78
N THR A 299 -7.93 8.78 -15.89
CA THR A 299 -9.15 8.02 -16.16
C THR A 299 -9.18 7.42 -17.56
N ARG A 300 -9.89 6.31 -17.71
CA ARG A 300 -10.03 5.58 -18.98
C ARG A 300 -11.48 5.63 -19.45
N ARG A 301 -11.69 5.81 -20.75
CA ARG A 301 -13.00 5.77 -21.41
C ARG A 301 -12.92 5.00 -22.72
N THR A 302 -13.97 4.29 -23.06
CA THR A 302 -14.10 3.69 -24.39
C THR A 302 -14.63 4.72 -25.38
N LEU A 303 -14.03 4.83 -26.56
CA LEU A 303 -14.56 5.62 -27.69
C LEU A 303 -14.92 4.68 -28.84
N ILE A 304 -16.12 4.84 -29.39
CA ILE A 304 -16.59 4.09 -30.57
C ILE A 304 -16.61 5.05 -31.77
N LYS A 305 -15.70 4.84 -32.73
CA LYS A 305 -15.66 5.58 -34.02
C LYS A 305 -16.56 4.88 -35.04
N GLN A 306 -17.55 5.59 -35.58
CA GLN A 306 -18.45 5.15 -36.65
C GLN A 306 -18.02 5.58 -38.05
#